data_AF-A0A976LLM2-F1
#
_entry.id   AF-A0A976LLM2-F1
#
_cell.length_a   1.000
_cell.length_b   1.000
_cell.length_c   1.000
_cell.angle_alpha   90.00
_cell.angle_beta   90.00
_cell.angle_gamma   90.00
#
_symmetry.space_group_name_H-M   'P 1'
#
loop_
_entity.id
_entity.type
_entity.pdbx_description
1 polymer ?
#
loop_
_entity_poly.entity_id
_entity_poly.type
_entity_poly.pdbx_seq_one_letter_code
_entity_poly.pdbx_strand_id
1 'polypeptide(L)' 'TDRQRHNIGTKLTLDHESEFDTPHLNNIYDSAPYLHNGIAETLEEIWTRYNPDDQHGVTNDMTKDQLNDLIEYIKTL' A
#
# COMPACT_ATOMS: atom_id res chain seq x y z
N THR A 1 -7.68 -1.98 12.02
CA THR A 1 -7.49 -0.58 11.58
C THR A 1 -7.50 0.31 12.81
N ASP A 2 -6.77 1.43 12.79
CA ASP A 2 -6.69 2.41 13.89
C ASP A 2 -7.83 3.46 13.85
N ARG A 3 -8.74 3.32 12.87
CA ARG A 3 -9.92 4.18 12.62
C ARG A 3 -9.55 5.64 12.33
N GLN A 4 -8.35 5.87 11.80
CA GLN A 4 -7.91 7.16 11.32
C GLN A 4 -7.76 7.13 9.80
N ARG A 5 -7.80 8.32 9.19
CA ARG A 5 -7.42 8.51 7.79
C ARG A 5 -5.95 8.83 7.71
N HIS A 6 -5.31 8.33 6.65
CA HIS A 6 -3.88 8.50 6.44
C HIS A 6 -3.60 9.03 5.04
N ASN A 7 -2.64 9.93 4.93
CA ASN A 7 -2.05 10.29 3.65
C ASN A 7 -0.86 9.37 3.39
N ILE A 8 -0.96 8.60 2.30
CA ILE A 8 0.04 7.61 1.90
C ILE A 8 0.89 8.07 0.70
N GLY A 9 0.83 9.36 0.33
CA GLY A 9 1.70 9.95 -0.69
C GLY A 9 1.37 9.62 -2.14
N THR A 10 0.22 8.97 -2.39
CA THR A 10 -0.16 8.48 -3.72
C THR A 10 -1.20 9.35 -4.43
N LYS A 11 -1.37 10.60 -3.97
CA LYS A 11 -2.32 11.56 -4.54
C LYS A 11 -1.92 11.95 -5.96
N LEU A 12 -2.85 11.84 -6.90
CA LEU A 12 -2.71 12.32 -8.28
C LEU A 12 -3.23 13.76 -8.44
N THR A 13 -2.88 14.43 -9.54
CA THR A 13 -3.27 15.81 -9.85
C THR A 13 -4.80 16.02 -9.87
N LEU A 14 -5.55 15.00 -10.27
CA LEU A 14 -7.01 15.04 -10.36
C LEU A 14 -7.70 14.57 -9.07
N ASP A 15 -6.95 14.10 -8.07
CA ASP A 15 -7.54 13.65 -6.81
C ASP A 15 -7.96 14.86 -5.97
N HIS A 16 -9.19 14.82 -5.47
CA HIS A 16 -9.74 15.86 -4.61
C HIS A 16 -9.25 15.75 -3.16
N GLU A 17 -8.91 14.55 -2.72
CA GLU A 17 -8.49 14.23 -1.35
C GLU A 17 -7.11 13.57 -1.33
N SER A 18 -6.43 13.64 -0.19
CA SER A 18 -5.11 13.02 0.02
C SER A 18 -5.08 12.05 1.19
N GLU A 19 -6.13 12.02 2.00
CA GLU A 19 -6.24 11.17 3.19
C GLU A 19 -7.32 10.12 2.95
N PHE A 20 -7.00 8.86 3.21
CA PHE A 20 -7.89 7.73 2.93
C PHE A 20 -8.13 6.91 4.20
N ASP A 21 -9.34 6.38 4.32
CA ASP A 21 -9.62 5.36 5.33
C ASP A 21 -8.80 4.09 5.04
N THR A 22 -8.18 3.51 6.07
CA THR A 22 -7.46 2.25 5.91
C THR A 22 -8.44 1.11 5.65
N PRO A 23 -8.33 0.40 4.51
CA PRO A 23 -9.20 -0.74 4.22
C PRO A 23 -8.90 -1.94 5.12
N HIS A 24 -9.80 -2.90 5.14
CA HIS A 24 -9.52 -4.22 5.71
C HIS A 24 -8.63 -5.02 4.75
N LEU A 25 -7.80 -5.91 5.29
CA LEU A 25 -6.86 -6.73 4.50
C LEU A 25 -7.37 -8.14 4.19
N ASN A 26 -8.64 -8.44 4.50
CA ASN A 26 -9.20 -9.76 4.27
C ASN A 26 -9.29 -10.04 2.76
N ASN A 27 -8.77 -11.19 2.30
CA ASN A 27 -8.76 -11.59 0.89
C ASN A 27 -8.07 -10.57 -0.04
N ILE A 28 -7.08 -9.85 0.48
CA ILE A 28 -6.32 -8.84 -0.27
C ILE A 28 -5.63 -9.42 -1.52
N TYR A 29 -5.32 -10.72 -1.53
CA TYR A 29 -4.71 -11.37 -2.70
C TYR A 29 -5.58 -11.34 -3.97
N ASP A 30 -6.90 -11.15 -3.84
CA ASP A 30 -7.89 -11.13 -4.95
C ASP A 30 -8.49 -9.73 -5.17
N SER A 31 -7.86 -8.68 -4.63
CA SER A 31 -8.37 -7.30 -4.71
C SER A 31 -7.53 -6.39 -5.61
N ALA A 32 -6.63 -6.95 -6.43
CA ALA A 32 -5.88 -6.15 -7.38
C ALA A 32 -6.83 -5.48 -8.40
N PRO A 33 -6.51 -4.26 -8.88
CA PRO A 33 -5.35 -3.44 -8.51
C PRO A 33 -5.52 -2.73 -7.15
N TYR A 34 -4.39 -2.41 -6.51
CA TYR A 34 -4.29 -1.85 -5.17
C TYR A 34 -4.21 -0.32 -5.15
N LEU A 35 -4.37 0.24 -3.93
CA LEU A 35 -4.49 1.67 -3.62
C LEU A 35 -5.82 2.28 -4.09
N HIS A 36 -6.13 3.49 -3.61
CA HIS A 36 -7.43 4.14 -3.84
C HIS A 36 -7.71 4.44 -5.32
N ASN A 37 -6.66 4.55 -6.11
CA ASN A 37 -6.68 4.89 -7.53
C ASN A 37 -6.30 3.71 -8.43
N GLY A 38 -6.07 2.52 -7.86
CA GLY A 38 -5.75 1.31 -8.63
C GLY A 38 -4.42 1.38 -9.38
N ILE A 39 -3.48 2.25 -8.97
CA ILE A 39 -2.21 2.44 -9.71
C ILE A 39 -1.22 1.28 -9.53
N ALA A 40 -1.39 0.46 -8.49
CA ALA A 40 -0.49 -0.64 -8.18
C ALA A 40 -1.10 -1.98 -8.59
N GLU A 41 -0.53 -2.65 -9.58
CA GLU A 41 -1.03 -3.95 -10.08
C GLU A 41 -0.67 -5.10 -9.15
N THR A 42 0.40 -4.93 -8.36
CA THR A 42 0.87 -5.93 -7.40
C THR A 42 1.12 -5.32 -6.01
N LEU A 43 1.12 -6.15 -4.97
CA LEU A 43 1.49 -5.72 -3.62
C LEU A 43 2.93 -5.19 -3.56
N GLU A 44 3.84 -5.75 -4.36
CA GLU A 44 5.25 -5.30 -4.42
C GLU A 44 5.36 -3.85 -4.92
N GLU A 45 4.52 -3.45 -5.87
CA GLU A 45 4.56 -2.09 -6.43
C GLU A 45 4.18 -1.01 -5.41
N ILE A 46 3.35 -1.35 -4.41
CA ILE A 46 2.97 -0.42 -3.33
C ILE A 46 4.22 0.18 -2.69
N TRP A 47 5.19 -0.66 -2.32
CA TRP A 47 6.39 -0.22 -1.61
C TRP A 47 7.58 0.08 -2.53
N THR A 48 7.70 -0.59 -3.68
CA THR A 48 8.85 -0.40 -4.58
C THR A 48 8.69 0.75 -5.57
N ARG A 49 7.45 1.14 -5.91
CA ARG A 49 7.16 2.20 -6.90
C ARG A 49 6.37 3.36 -6.30
N TYR A 50 5.42 3.06 -5.43
CA TYR A 50 4.43 4.04 -4.96
C TYR A 50 4.63 4.46 -3.49
N ASN A 51 5.81 4.20 -2.91
CA ASN A 51 6.19 4.66 -1.58
C ASN A 51 7.61 5.31 -1.52
N PRO A 52 7.96 6.26 -2.42
CA PRO A 52 9.32 6.81 -2.46
C PRO A 52 9.73 7.57 -1.18
N ASP A 53 8.76 8.17 -0.49
CA ASP A 53 8.97 9.02 0.68
C ASP A 53 8.61 8.31 2.02
N ASP A 54 8.48 6.98 2.03
CA ASP A 54 8.10 6.18 3.22
C ASP A 54 6.79 6.63 3.92
N GLN A 55 5.85 7.20 3.16
CA GLN A 55 4.56 7.66 3.68
C GLN A 55 3.57 6.50 3.89
N HIS A 56 3.77 5.38 3.22
CA HIS A 56 3.01 4.14 3.36
C HIS A 56 3.79 3.08 4.17
N GLY A 57 4.37 3.53 5.28
CA GLY A 57 5.28 2.75 6.12
C GLY A 57 6.74 2.96 5.72
N VAL A 58 7.64 2.74 6.70
CA VAL A 58 9.09 2.83 6.49
C VAL A 58 9.56 1.51 5.90
N THR A 59 9.76 1.48 4.59
CA THR A 59 10.10 0.28 3.83
C THR A 59 11.33 0.42 2.94
N ASN A 60 11.85 1.64 2.78
CA ASN A 60 13.03 1.90 1.94
C ASN A 60 14.31 1.17 2.39
N ASP A 61 14.39 0.73 3.64
CA ASP A 61 15.52 -0.02 4.20
C ASP A 61 15.30 -1.55 4.20
N MET A 62 14.14 -2.02 3.73
CA MET A 62 13.85 -3.46 3.65
C MET A 62 14.68 -4.12 2.56
N THR A 63 15.23 -5.30 2.88
CA THR A 63 15.77 -6.19 1.85
C THR A 63 14.63 -6.80 1.03
N LYS A 64 14.97 -7.31 -0.16
CA LYS A 64 14.02 -8.02 -1.02
C LYS A 64 13.34 -9.19 -0.30
N ASP A 65 14.08 -9.92 0.53
CA ASP A 65 13.54 -11.07 1.27
C ASP A 65 12.54 -10.61 2.35
N GLN A 66 12.85 -9.53 3.08
CA GLN A 66 11.92 -8.95 4.06
C GLN A 66 10.64 -8.45 3.41
N LEU A 67 10.73 -7.82 2.24
CA LEU A 67 9.58 -7.36 1.49
C LEU A 67 8.72 -8.54 1.01
N ASN A 68 9.35 -9.61 0.49
CA ASN A 68 8.62 -10.80 0.07
C ASN A 68 7.92 -11.48 1.25
N ASP A 69 8.58 -11.61 2.40
CA ASP A 69 7.99 -12.19 3.61
C ASP A 69 6.78 -11.38 4.09
N LEU A 70 6.85 -10.04 4.03
CA LEU A 70 5.73 -9.16 4.34
C LEU A 70 4.56 -9.40 3.37
N ILE A 71 4.83 -9.46 2.07
CA ILE A 71 3.81 -9.69 1.03
C ILE A 71 3.13 -11.05 1.24
N GLU A 72 3.91 -12.10 1.49
CA GLU A 72 3.37 -13.44 1.72
C GLU A 72 2.53 -13.49 3.00
N TYR A 73 2.97 -12.85 4.08
CA TYR A 73 2.17 -12.73 5.29
C TYR A 73 0.82 -12.04 5.02
N ILE A 74 0.82 -10.92 4.30
CA ILE A 74 -0.40 -10.18 3.97
C ILE A 74 -1.38 -11.01 3.13
N LYS A 75 -0.90 -11.86 2.23
CA LYS A 75 -1.75 -12.77 1.44
C LYS A 75 -2.46 -13.84 2.28
N THR A 76 -1.99 -14.10 3.51
CA THR A 76 -2.62 -15.08 4.41
C THR A 76 -3.79 -14.54 5.23
N LEU A 77 -4.10 -13.24 5.11
CA LEU A 77 -5.10 -12.53 5.91
C LEU A 77 -6.53 -12.61 5.34
#